data_AF-A0A378Y9R5-F1
#
_entry.id   AF-A0A378Y9R5-F1
#
_cell.length_a   1.000
_cell.length_b   1.000
_cell.length_c   1.000
_cell.angle_alpha   90.00
_cell.angle_beta   90.00
_cell.angle_gamma   90.00
#
_symmetry.space_group_name_H-M   'P 1'
#
loop_
_entity.id
_entity.type
_entity.pdbx_description
1 polymer ?
#
loop_
_entity_poly.entity_id
_entity_poly.type
_entity_poly.pdbx_seq_one_letter_code
_entity_poly.pdbx_strand_id
1 'polypeptide(L)'
;MRRTREFHPAPCLRGGGTRTAALRIAAVLGGAALALAGCTTDSTGSAPAPGEATAVTTTTGALTTNPGNGATTPPGDGGTKAPEPTRADSPAPDPAPVDSPVSEPTRADTAAPTTESGAFWDPCSLPESDLVAVGLDPATEVRMTESMFAACEWLSTDRTFELILTHSGDSMDYVLTPGNYKDLRRSEYYGREFAVFRAASDSDNIGCLLVTPAESGSFVFTLRNSQPDGEDACLAIQRVGGGLLNSLP
;
A
#
# COMPACT_ATOMS: atom_id res chain seq x y z
N MET A 1 1.68 -42.26 -26.01
CA MET A 1 2.68 -42.31 -24.92
C MET A 1 2.24 -41.34 -23.82
N ARG A 2 1.57 -41.84 -22.77
CA ARG A 2 1.14 -41.02 -21.62
C ARG A 2 2.24 -41.10 -20.54
N ARG A 3 2.86 -39.97 -20.19
CA ARG A 3 3.78 -39.87 -19.04
C ARG A 3 2.95 -39.63 -17.78
N THR A 4 2.88 -40.63 -16.92
CA THR A 4 2.51 -40.50 -15.51
C THR A 4 3.57 -39.67 -14.79
N ARG A 5 3.19 -38.53 -14.19
CA ARG A 5 4.04 -37.79 -13.26
C ARG A 5 3.78 -38.33 -11.86
N GLU A 6 4.79 -38.99 -11.29
CA GLU A 6 4.84 -39.37 -9.88
C GLU A 6 4.99 -38.10 -9.03
N PHE A 7 4.03 -37.89 -8.12
CA PHE A 7 4.12 -36.89 -7.08
C PHE A 7 4.97 -37.45 -5.94
N HIS A 8 6.14 -36.84 -5.70
CA HIS A 8 6.93 -37.08 -4.50
C HIS A 8 6.52 -36.06 -3.41
N PRO A 9 6.13 -36.51 -2.21
CA PRO A 9 5.85 -35.59 -1.10
C PRO A 9 7.15 -34.98 -0.56
N ALA A 10 7.12 -33.68 -0.28
CA ALA A 10 8.23 -32.92 0.27
C ALA A 10 8.54 -33.32 1.73
N PRO A 11 9.82 -33.33 2.15
CA PRO A 11 10.19 -33.62 3.53
C PRO A 11 9.88 -32.42 4.45
N CYS A 12 9.15 -32.69 5.53
CA CYS A 12 8.95 -31.75 6.63
C CYS A 12 10.28 -31.48 7.35
N LEU A 13 10.81 -30.26 7.21
CA LEU A 13 11.95 -29.80 7.98
C LEU A 13 11.50 -29.44 9.41
N ARG A 14 11.89 -30.30 10.35
CA ARG A 14 11.92 -30.06 11.80
C ARG A 14 13.05 -29.08 12.11
N GLY A 15 12.73 -27.90 12.61
CA GLY A 15 13.71 -26.94 13.13
C GLY A 15 13.24 -26.34 14.45
N GLY A 16 13.63 -26.98 15.55
CA GLY A 16 13.42 -26.46 16.90
C GLY A 16 14.43 -25.38 17.24
N GLY A 17 13.96 -24.33 17.91
CA GLY A 17 14.79 -23.26 18.46
C GLY A 17 14.02 -22.49 19.52
N THR A 18 13.95 -23.03 20.73
CA THR A 18 13.47 -22.32 21.91
C THR A 18 14.49 -21.24 22.29
N ARG A 19 14.11 -19.97 22.17
CA ARG A 19 14.74 -18.87 22.91
C ARG A 19 13.70 -18.20 23.78
N THR A 20 13.84 -18.46 25.07
CA THR A 20 13.09 -17.91 26.18
C THR A 20 13.43 -16.42 26.31
N ALA A 21 12.48 -15.54 26.02
CA ALA A 21 12.52 -14.14 26.44
C ALA A 21 11.34 -13.91 27.38
N ALA A 22 11.67 -13.57 28.62
CA ALA A 22 10.71 -13.36 29.70
C ALA A 22 9.97 -12.02 29.49
N LEU A 23 8.72 -12.09 29.05
CA LEU A 23 7.78 -10.97 29.11
C LEU A 23 6.94 -11.10 30.38
N ARG A 24 7.06 -10.10 31.25
CA ARG A 24 6.24 -9.94 32.45
C ARG A 24 4.82 -9.59 32.04
N ILE A 25 3.92 -10.55 32.22
CA ILE A 25 2.48 -10.41 32.07
C ILE A 25 1.92 -9.70 33.31
N ALA A 26 1.33 -8.52 33.11
CA ALA A 26 0.36 -7.96 34.05
C ALA A 26 -0.96 -8.72 33.88
N ALA A 27 -1.40 -9.36 34.95
CA ALA A 27 -2.60 -10.17 35.00
C ALA A 27 -3.87 -9.31 34.92
N VAL A 28 -4.77 -9.66 33.99
CA VAL A 28 -6.21 -9.40 34.15
C VAL A 28 -6.91 -10.75 34.08
N LEU A 29 -7.61 -11.05 35.16
CA LEU A 29 -8.26 -12.32 35.48
C LEU A 29 -9.58 -12.48 34.72
N GLY A 30 -9.86 -13.72 34.29
CA GLY A 30 -11.16 -14.22 33.83
C GLY A 30 -11.06 -14.75 32.39
N GLY A 31 -11.11 -16.04 32.09
CA GLY A 31 -11.61 -17.20 32.83
C GLY A 31 -12.60 -17.94 31.93
N ALA A 32 -12.13 -18.91 31.14
CA ALA A 32 -12.84 -20.11 30.73
C ALA A 32 -11.91 -20.99 29.88
N ALA A 33 -11.54 -22.13 30.43
CA ALA A 33 -10.83 -23.20 29.74
C ALA A 33 -11.84 -24.07 28.97
N LEU A 34 -11.56 -24.33 27.69
CA LEU A 34 -12.01 -25.55 27.02
C LEU A 34 -10.82 -26.13 26.26
N ALA A 35 -10.26 -27.18 26.85
CA ALA A 35 -9.31 -28.07 26.21
C ALA A 35 -10.07 -28.96 25.21
N LEU A 36 -9.56 -29.06 23.99
CA LEU A 36 -9.83 -30.18 23.09
C LEU A 36 -8.50 -30.65 22.50
N ALA A 37 -7.86 -31.54 23.26
CA ALA A 37 -6.91 -32.50 22.73
C ALA A 37 -7.69 -33.57 21.95
N GLY A 38 -7.21 -33.95 20.77
CA GLY A 38 -7.81 -35.01 19.98
C GLY A 38 -6.97 -35.36 18.75
N CYS A 39 -5.87 -36.09 18.97
CA CYS A 39 -5.26 -36.93 17.94
C CYS A 39 -5.86 -38.35 18.04
N THR A 40 -6.49 -38.84 16.98
CA THR A 40 -6.75 -40.28 16.69
C THR A 40 -6.84 -40.42 15.16
N THR A 41 -5.82 -40.99 14.50
CA THR A 41 -5.73 -42.38 14.00
C THR A 41 -6.81 -42.81 13.01
N ASP A 42 -6.32 -43.19 11.82
CA ASP A 42 -6.83 -44.15 10.83
C ASP A 42 -8.34 -44.46 10.78
N SER A 43 -8.96 -44.07 9.66
CA SER A 43 -10.22 -44.67 9.19
C SER A 43 -9.99 -45.34 7.83
N THR A 44 -9.80 -46.65 7.91
CA THR A 44 -9.90 -47.62 6.82
C THR A 44 -11.31 -47.57 6.21
N GLY A 45 -11.34 -47.69 4.88
CA GLY A 45 -12.46 -47.96 3.98
C GLY A 45 -13.88 -48.11 4.52
N SER A 46 -14.79 -47.34 3.94
CA SER A 46 -16.15 -47.79 3.64
C SER A 46 -16.61 -47.15 2.34
N ALA A 47 -16.84 -47.99 1.34
CA ALA A 47 -17.40 -47.62 0.05
C ALA A 47 -18.89 -47.23 0.21
N PRO A 48 -19.35 -46.11 -0.38
CA PRO A 48 -20.78 -45.86 -0.54
C PRO A 48 -21.33 -46.57 -1.79
N ALA A 49 -22.46 -47.23 -1.57
CA ALA A 49 -23.31 -47.89 -2.56
C ALA A 49 -23.86 -46.92 -3.62
N PRO A 50 -24.24 -47.40 -4.82
CA PRO A 50 -24.78 -46.58 -5.90
C PRO A 50 -26.23 -46.16 -5.61
N GLY A 51 -26.45 -44.86 -5.41
CA GLY A 51 -27.78 -44.26 -5.32
C GLY A 51 -28.28 -43.81 -6.70
N GLU A 52 -29.54 -44.16 -6.98
CA GLU A 52 -30.31 -43.86 -8.19
C GLU A 52 -30.18 -42.43 -8.70
N ALA A 53 -29.84 -42.30 -9.98
CA ALA A 53 -29.92 -41.05 -10.71
C ALA A 53 -31.39 -40.77 -11.08
N THR A 54 -32.01 -39.77 -10.45
CA THR A 54 -33.25 -39.17 -10.96
C THR A 54 -32.89 -38.24 -12.13
N ALA A 55 -33.25 -38.67 -13.34
CA ALA A 55 -33.15 -37.84 -14.54
C ALA A 55 -34.20 -36.71 -14.48
N VAL A 56 -33.73 -35.47 -14.51
CA VAL A 56 -34.59 -34.30 -14.78
C VAL A 56 -34.37 -33.90 -16.23
N THR A 57 -35.43 -34.06 -17.02
CA THR A 57 -35.48 -33.78 -18.46
C THR A 57 -36.13 -32.42 -18.69
N THR A 58 -35.43 -31.58 -19.47
CA THR A 58 -35.91 -30.48 -20.34
C THR A 58 -36.64 -29.27 -19.74
N THR A 59 -36.18 -28.07 -20.10
CA THR A 59 -36.90 -27.24 -21.10
C THR A 59 -35.92 -26.27 -21.77
N THR A 60 -35.76 -26.44 -23.08
CA THR A 60 -35.08 -25.53 -24.00
C THR A 60 -36.00 -24.34 -24.28
N GLY A 61 -35.67 -23.17 -23.76
CA GLY A 61 -36.30 -21.90 -24.15
C GLY A 61 -35.48 -21.24 -25.24
N ALA A 62 -36.05 -21.20 -26.46
CA ALA A 62 -35.55 -20.42 -27.59
C ALA A 62 -36.32 -19.09 -27.70
N LEU A 63 -35.72 -18.15 -28.45
CA LEU A 63 -36.21 -16.82 -28.89
C LEU A 63 -35.96 -15.69 -27.86
N THR A 64 -35.45 -14.50 -28.19
CA THR A 64 -35.53 -13.71 -29.43
C THR A 64 -34.34 -12.75 -29.53
N THR A 65 -33.68 -12.69 -30.68
CA THR A 65 -32.79 -11.59 -31.09
C THR A 65 -33.62 -10.38 -31.54
N ASN A 66 -33.34 -9.19 -31.03
CA ASN A 66 -33.87 -7.94 -31.60
C ASN A 66 -32.71 -6.98 -31.94
N PRO A 67 -32.53 -6.57 -33.21
CA PRO A 67 -31.63 -5.49 -33.60
C PRO A 67 -32.40 -4.17 -33.60
N GLY A 68 -32.02 -3.24 -32.73
CA GLY A 68 -32.65 -1.93 -32.61
C GLY A 68 -31.62 -0.81 -32.67
N ASN A 69 -31.34 -0.34 -33.90
CA ASN A 69 -30.77 0.98 -34.16
C ASN A 69 -31.64 2.06 -33.50
N GLY A 70 -31.01 2.94 -32.74
CA GLY A 70 -31.69 4.08 -32.11
C GLY A 70 -30.71 5.16 -31.74
N ALA A 71 -30.08 5.76 -32.75
CA ALA A 71 -29.44 7.06 -32.60
C ALA A 71 -30.50 8.10 -32.22
N THR A 72 -30.29 8.80 -31.11
CA THR A 72 -31.01 10.05 -30.82
C THR A 72 -30.01 11.05 -30.27
N THR A 73 -29.50 11.86 -31.20
CA THR A 73 -28.79 13.11 -30.95
C THR A 73 -29.80 14.14 -30.42
N PRO A 74 -29.54 14.83 -29.30
CA PRO A 74 -30.18 16.10 -29.03
C PRO A 74 -29.49 17.22 -29.84
N PRO A 75 -30.23 18.07 -30.57
CA PRO A 75 -29.73 19.35 -31.04
C PRO A 75 -29.81 20.35 -29.88
N GLY A 76 -28.65 20.79 -29.41
CA GLY A 76 -28.52 21.79 -28.35
C GLY A 76 -27.47 22.82 -28.73
N ASP A 77 -27.79 23.61 -29.77
CA ASP A 77 -27.14 24.89 -30.05
C ASP A 77 -27.34 25.82 -28.85
N GLY A 78 -26.25 26.18 -28.19
CA GLY A 78 -26.24 27.08 -27.05
C GLY A 78 -24.88 27.75 -26.94
N GLY A 79 -24.58 28.62 -27.91
CA GLY A 79 -23.35 29.39 -27.96
C GLY A 79 -23.10 30.12 -26.65
N THR A 80 -22.01 29.75 -25.97
CA THR A 80 -21.40 30.58 -24.94
C THR A 80 -20.06 31.05 -25.49
N LYS A 81 -20.01 32.35 -25.77
CA LYS A 81 -18.82 33.09 -26.20
C LYS A 81 -17.62 32.69 -25.33
N ALA A 82 -16.54 32.27 -25.97
CA ALA A 82 -15.22 32.28 -25.38
C ALA A 82 -14.87 33.73 -24.96
N PRO A 83 -14.50 34.00 -23.71
CA PRO A 83 -13.85 35.26 -23.38
C PRO A 83 -12.47 35.27 -24.04
N GLU A 84 -12.28 36.27 -24.87
CA GLU A 84 -11.04 36.69 -25.48
C GLU A 84 -9.93 36.81 -24.41
N PRO A 85 -8.77 36.15 -24.56
CA PRO A 85 -7.66 36.38 -23.67
C PRO A 85 -7.13 37.80 -23.91
N THR A 86 -7.50 38.72 -23.02
CA THR A 86 -6.90 40.04 -22.92
C THR A 86 -5.40 39.86 -22.65
N ARG A 87 -4.60 40.06 -23.70
CA ARG A 87 -3.15 40.22 -23.63
C ARG A 87 -2.88 41.57 -22.97
N ALA A 88 -2.60 41.55 -21.67
CA ALA A 88 -2.02 42.69 -20.97
C ALA A 88 -0.53 42.75 -21.31
N ASP A 89 -0.18 43.54 -22.31
CA ASP A 89 1.14 44.13 -22.43
C ASP A 89 1.38 45.02 -21.20
N SER A 90 2.39 44.67 -20.40
CA SER A 90 3.03 45.61 -19.49
C SER A 90 4.54 45.34 -19.49
N PRO A 91 5.34 46.27 -20.04
CA PRO A 91 6.79 46.19 -19.97
C PRO A 91 7.24 46.53 -18.55
N ALA A 92 7.91 45.59 -17.89
CA ALA A 92 8.64 45.87 -16.66
C ALA A 92 10.00 46.53 -17.00
N PRO A 93 10.40 47.59 -16.27
CA PRO A 93 11.65 48.30 -16.51
C PRO A 93 12.89 47.48 -16.12
N ASP A 94 13.97 47.68 -16.87
CA ASP A 94 15.32 47.19 -16.63
C ASP A 94 15.78 47.46 -15.18
N PRO A 95 16.22 46.45 -14.42
CA PRO A 95 17.03 46.68 -13.24
C PRO A 95 18.47 47.02 -13.65
N ALA A 96 18.94 48.16 -13.16
CA ALA A 96 20.29 48.66 -13.31
C ALA A 96 21.37 47.65 -12.82
N PRO A 97 22.58 47.69 -13.39
CA PRO A 97 23.70 46.87 -12.93
C PRO A 97 24.17 47.40 -11.57
N VAL A 98 23.95 46.62 -10.51
CA VAL A 98 24.54 46.84 -9.18
C VAL A 98 25.90 46.15 -9.15
N ASP A 99 26.94 46.97 -9.26
CA ASP A 99 28.35 46.63 -9.06
C ASP A 99 28.52 46.13 -7.61
N SER A 100 28.80 44.83 -7.44
CA SER A 100 29.09 44.24 -6.13
C SER A 100 30.58 43.96 -6.02
N PRO A 101 31.23 44.37 -4.90
CA PRO A 101 32.66 44.23 -4.71
C PRO A 101 33.08 42.76 -4.65
N VAL A 102 34.08 42.43 -5.47
CA VAL A 102 34.82 41.17 -5.49
C VAL A 102 35.40 40.91 -4.09
N SER A 103 34.82 39.94 -3.39
CA SER A 103 35.38 39.41 -2.14
C SER A 103 36.37 38.30 -2.46
N GLU A 104 37.57 38.48 -1.95
CA GLU A 104 38.74 37.60 -2.06
C GLU A 104 38.42 36.20 -1.48
N PRO A 105 38.75 35.10 -2.17
CA PRO A 105 38.44 33.76 -1.69
C PRO A 105 39.35 33.40 -0.51
N THR A 106 38.80 33.48 0.71
CA THR A 106 39.37 32.83 1.88
C THR A 106 39.38 31.33 1.62
N ARG A 107 40.59 30.77 1.49
CA ARG A 107 40.82 29.34 1.29
C ARG A 107 40.42 28.60 2.56
N ALA A 108 39.19 28.11 2.61
CA ALA A 108 38.75 27.19 3.64
C ALA A 108 39.50 25.86 3.44
N ASP A 109 40.14 25.38 4.52
CA ASP A 109 40.63 24.02 4.62
C ASP A 109 39.44 23.08 4.45
N THR A 110 39.32 22.50 3.26
CA THR A 110 38.37 21.42 2.96
C THR A 110 38.83 20.19 3.72
N ALA A 111 38.34 20.04 4.95
CA ALA A 111 38.28 18.75 5.59
C ALA A 111 37.54 17.80 4.63
N ALA A 112 38.16 16.68 4.29
CA ALA A 112 37.52 15.65 3.48
C ALA A 112 36.18 15.29 4.12
N PRO A 113 35.06 15.28 3.35
CA PRO A 113 33.78 14.87 3.89
C PRO A 113 33.97 13.46 4.43
N THR A 114 33.82 13.31 5.74
CA THR A 114 33.67 11.99 6.33
C THR A 114 32.42 11.42 5.68
N THR A 115 32.57 10.35 4.91
CA THR A 115 31.43 9.60 4.36
C THR A 115 30.65 9.08 5.56
N GLU A 116 29.75 9.90 6.11
CA GLU A 116 28.71 9.45 7.00
C GLU A 116 27.95 8.40 6.21
N SER A 117 28.04 7.14 6.63
CA SER A 117 27.15 6.10 6.11
C SER A 117 25.73 6.66 6.20
N GLY A 118 25.16 6.95 5.02
CA GLY A 118 23.97 7.77 4.86
C GLY A 118 22.92 7.43 5.91
N ALA A 119 22.64 8.41 6.79
CA ALA A 119 21.66 8.24 7.83
C ALA A 119 20.33 7.87 7.17
N PHE A 120 19.83 6.69 7.50
CA PHE A 120 18.54 6.23 7.01
C PHE A 120 17.47 7.24 7.45
N TRP A 121 16.67 7.74 6.51
CA TRP A 121 15.61 8.70 6.83
C TRP A 121 14.64 8.12 7.88
N ASP A 122 14.27 8.92 8.88
CA ASP A 122 13.37 8.54 9.98
C ASP A 122 11.90 8.72 9.56
N PRO A 123 11.11 7.63 9.43
CA PRO A 123 9.69 7.71 9.09
C PRO A 123 8.86 8.55 10.03
N CYS A 124 9.25 8.65 11.29
CA CYS A 124 8.55 9.45 12.28
C CYS A 124 8.92 10.94 12.25
N SER A 125 9.71 11.38 11.28
CA SER A 125 10.09 12.80 11.13
C SER A 125 9.14 13.61 10.24
N LEU A 126 7.99 13.03 9.85
CA LEU A 126 6.97 13.74 9.07
C LEU A 126 6.42 14.96 9.84
N PRO A 127 6.16 16.10 9.18
CA PRO A 127 5.56 17.27 9.83
C PRO A 127 4.16 16.95 10.36
N GLU A 128 3.89 17.32 11.62
CA GLU A 128 2.57 17.13 12.25
C GLU A 128 1.45 17.82 11.44
N SER A 129 1.74 18.96 10.81
CA SER A 129 0.78 19.67 9.94
C SER A 129 0.30 18.80 8.77
N ASP A 130 1.20 18.01 8.20
CA ASP A 130 0.92 17.20 7.01
C ASP A 130 0.14 15.94 7.42
N LEU A 131 0.49 15.35 8.57
CA LEU A 131 -0.27 14.26 9.19
C LEU A 131 -1.72 14.69 9.48
N VAL A 132 -1.92 15.85 10.11
CA VAL A 132 -3.26 16.39 10.40
C VAL A 132 -4.02 16.71 9.11
N ALA A 133 -3.34 17.26 8.10
CA ALA A 133 -3.96 17.60 6.81
C ALA A 133 -4.53 16.36 6.08
N VAL A 134 -3.94 15.18 6.28
CA VAL A 134 -4.45 13.92 5.72
C VAL A 134 -5.36 13.14 6.67
N GLY A 135 -5.68 13.68 7.84
CA GLY A 135 -6.64 13.10 8.80
C GLY A 135 -6.03 12.06 9.75
N LEU A 136 -4.72 12.07 9.96
CA LEU A 136 -4.04 11.28 10.98
C LEU A 136 -3.98 12.05 12.31
N ASP A 137 -3.85 11.31 13.41
CA ASP A 137 -3.66 11.83 14.76
C ASP A 137 -2.18 11.70 15.18
N PRO A 138 -1.38 12.79 15.15
CA PRO A 138 0.04 12.73 15.52
C PRO A 138 0.27 12.25 16.96
N ALA A 139 -0.70 12.43 17.86
CA ALA A 139 -0.58 11.97 19.25
C ALA A 139 -0.62 10.44 19.39
N THR A 140 -0.87 9.72 18.28
CA THR A 140 -0.91 8.26 18.22
C THR A 140 0.35 7.65 17.62
N GLU A 141 1.39 8.45 17.41
CA GLU A 141 2.67 7.98 16.90
C GLU A 141 3.19 6.78 17.71
N VAL A 142 3.47 5.67 17.02
CA VAL A 142 4.18 4.52 17.56
C VAL A 142 5.40 4.24 16.69
N ARG A 143 6.59 4.39 17.29
CA ARG A 143 7.87 4.01 16.70
C ARG A 143 8.04 2.49 16.76
N MET A 144 8.16 1.85 15.61
CA MET A 144 8.43 0.41 15.53
C MET A 144 9.93 0.15 15.55
N THR A 145 10.47 -0.25 16.71
CA THR A 145 11.91 -0.49 16.90
C THR A 145 12.32 -1.96 16.72
N GLU A 146 11.36 -2.89 16.70
CA GLU A 146 11.63 -4.33 16.53
C GLU A 146 11.65 -4.79 15.07
N SER A 147 11.26 -3.93 14.13
CA SER A 147 11.36 -4.22 12.70
C SER A 147 12.80 -4.09 12.20
N MET A 148 13.16 -4.88 11.19
CA MET A 148 14.45 -4.74 10.50
C MET A 148 14.61 -3.40 9.78
N PHE A 149 13.50 -2.66 9.62
CA PHE A 149 13.41 -1.37 8.95
C PHE A 149 12.85 -0.34 9.92
N ALA A 150 13.28 0.92 9.78
CA ALA A 150 12.63 2.01 10.50
C ALA A 150 11.19 2.13 10.01
N ALA A 151 10.23 2.16 10.95
CA ALA A 151 8.82 2.36 10.65
C ALA A 151 8.11 3.17 11.73
N CYS A 152 7.09 3.87 11.31
CA CYS A 152 6.22 4.67 12.17
C CYS A 152 4.76 4.35 11.89
N GLU A 153 3.96 4.26 12.95
CA GLU A 153 2.54 4.00 12.87
C GLU A 153 1.75 5.18 13.46
N TRP A 154 0.64 5.54 12.80
CA TRP A 154 -0.36 6.47 13.31
C TRP A 154 -1.77 5.93 13.07
N LEU A 155 -2.70 6.31 13.93
CA LEU A 155 -4.12 6.08 13.74
C LEU A 155 -4.76 7.31 13.10
N SER A 156 -5.82 7.07 12.33
CA SER A 156 -6.67 8.16 11.85
C SER A 156 -7.37 8.86 13.03
N THR A 157 -7.68 10.14 12.86
CA THR A 157 -8.37 10.94 13.89
C THR A 157 -9.69 10.32 14.33
N ASP A 158 -10.41 9.69 13.39
CA ASP A 158 -11.68 9.00 13.63
C ASP A 158 -11.53 7.50 13.98
N ARG A 159 -10.30 6.99 14.08
CA ARG A 159 -9.97 5.58 14.41
C ARG A 159 -10.57 4.56 13.45
N THR A 160 -10.74 4.94 12.18
CA THR A 160 -11.24 4.06 11.11
C THR A 160 -10.14 3.27 10.42
N PHE A 161 -8.90 3.78 10.42
CA PHE A 161 -7.74 3.10 9.87
C PHE A 161 -6.44 3.39 10.64
N GLU A 162 -5.45 2.53 10.44
CA GLU A 162 -4.05 2.75 10.82
C GLU A 162 -3.21 2.97 9.55
N LEU A 163 -2.20 3.83 9.65
CA LEU A 163 -1.18 4.03 8.63
C LEU A 163 0.19 3.68 9.22
N ILE A 164 0.92 2.80 8.53
CA ILE A 164 2.31 2.48 8.83
C ILE A 164 3.18 2.98 7.67
N LEU A 165 4.13 3.87 7.96
CA LEU A 165 5.15 4.31 7.00
C LEU A 165 6.47 3.63 7.31
N THR A 166 7.01 2.90 6.34
CA THR A 166 8.30 2.23 6.41
C THR A 166 9.24 2.83 5.37
N HIS A 167 10.48 3.08 5.76
CA HIS A 167 11.58 3.27 4.80
C HIS A 167 12.27 1.92 4.63
N SER A 168 12.22 1.35 3.42
CA SER A 168 12.86 0.09 3.09
C SER A 168 14.13 0.32 2.28
N GLY A 169 15.15 -0.50 2.51
CA GLY A 169 16.34 -0.56 1.64
C GLY A 169 16.06 -1.23 0.29
N ASP A 170 14.90 -1.86 0.13
CA ASP A 170 14.48 -2.50 -1.11
C ASP A 170 14.02 -1.46 -2.14
N SER A 171 14.36 -1.68 -3.41
CA SER A 171 13.83 -0.85 -4.50
C SER A 171 12.33 -1.07 -4.71
N MET A 172 11.65 -0.07 -5.28
CA MET A 172 10.25 -0.19 -5.66
C MET A 172 9.98 -1.41 -6.54
N ASP A 173 10.84 -1.72 -7.51
CA ASP A 173 10.68 -2.89 -8.38
C ASP A 173 10.83 -4.22 -7.63
N TYR A 174 11.69 -4.27 -6.61
CA TYR A 174 11.80 -5.45 -5.75
C TYR A 174 10.51 -5.68 -4.95
N VAL A 175 9.96 -4.62 -4.35
CA VAL A 175 8.65 -4.66 -3.65
C VAL A 175 7.55 -5.14 -4.60
N LEU A 176 7.59 -4.70 -5.86
CA LEU A 176 6.65 -5.06 -6.92
C LEU A 176 7.05 -6.33 -7.69
N THR A 177 7.73 -7.27 -7.04
CA THR A 177 8.01 -8.58 -7.65
C THR A 177 6.69 -9.34 -7.91
N PRO A 178 6.45 -9.84 -9.14
CA PRO A 178 5.25 -10.61 -9.46
C PRO A 178 5.03 -11.79 -8.50
N GLY A 179 3.80 -11.92 -7.99
CA GLY A 179 3.43 -12.93 -6.99
C GLY A 179 3.31 -12.39 -5.57
N ASN A 180 3.88 -11.22 -5.27
CA ASN A 180 3.77 -10.57 -3.95
C ASN A 180 2.56 -9.63 -3.84
N TYR A 181 1.92 -9.30 -4.96
CA TYR A 181 0.84 -8.32 -5.02
C TYR A 181 -0.33 -8.78 -5.88
N LYS A 182 -1.45 -8.09 -5.70
CA LYS A 182 -2.63 -8.07 -6.57
C LYS A 182 -3.12 -6.63 -6.74
N ASP A 183 -3.95 -6.40 -7.75
CA ASP A 183 -4.58 -5.09 -8.03
C ASP A 183 -3.59 -3.91 -8.17
N LEU A 184 -2.42 -4.17 -8.77
CA LEU A 184 -1.38 -3.16 -8.98
C LEU A 184 -1.86 -2.04 -9.90
N ARG A 185 -1.70 -0.80 -9.43
CA ARG A 185 -1.94 0.42 -10.19
C ARG A 185 -0.73 1.34 -10.03
N ARG A 186 -0.03 1.62 -11.13
CA ARG A 186 1.04 2.62 -11.17
C ARG A 186 0.46 3.99 -11.51
N SER A 187 1.01 5.05 -10.91
CA SER A 187 0.61 6.42 -11.14
C SER A 187 1.78 7.37 -10.86
N GLU A 188 1.54 8.65 -11.05
CA GLU A 188 2.53 9.71 -10.87
C GLU A 188 1.84 10.92 -10.23
N TYR A 189 2.49 11.51 -9.24
CA TYR A 189 2.02 12.72 -8.56
C TYR A 189 3.19 13.68 -8.39
N TYR A 190 3.06 14.91 -8.91
CA TYR A 190 4.12 15.93 -8.92
C TYR A 190 5.49 15.42 -9.42
N GLY A 191 5.53 14.58 -10.46
CA GLY A 191 6.79 14.04 -10.99
C GLY A 191 7.36 12.85 -10.20
N ARG A 192 6.69 12.41 -9.13
CA ARG A 192 7.07 11.24 -8.34
C ARG A 192 6.21 10.04 -8.75
N GLU A 193 6.86 8.98 -9.21
CA GLU A 193 6.20 7.69 -9.47
C GLU A 193 5.79 7.05 -8.14
N PHE A 194 4.61 6.45 -8.13
CA PHE A 194 4.20 5.54 -7.06
C PHE A 194 3.32 4.43 -7.60
N ALA A 195 3.21 3.35 -6.84
CA ALA A 195 2.27 2.28 -7.13
C ALA A 195 1.41 1.96 -5.92
N VAL A 196 0.15 1.67 -6.18
CA VAL A 196 -0.81 1.20 -5.18
C VAL A 196 -1.18 -0.24 -5.49
N PHE A 197 -1.17 -1.09 -4.48
CA PHE A 197 -1.42 -2.51 -4.65
C PHE A 197 -1.88 -3.14 -3.33
N ARG A 198 -2.45 -4.34 -3.40
CA ARG A 198 -2.72 -5.16 -2.23
C ARG A 198 -1.69 -6.27 -2.14
N ALA A 199 -1.26 -6.63 -0.93
CA ALA A 199 -0.41 -7.79 -0.75
C ALA A 199 -1.16 -9.06 -1.21
N ALA A 200 -0.46 -9.98 -1.87
CA ALA A 200 -1.05 -11.25 -2.30
C ALA A 200 -1.54 -12.10 -1.11
N SER A 201 -0.93 -11.91 0.07
CA SER A 201 -1.31 -12.55 1.34
C SER A 201 -2.50 -11.90 2.04
N ASP A 202 -2.96 -10.71 1.64
CA ASP A 202 -4.12 -10.05 2.23
C ASP A 202 -5.41 -10.64 1.63
N SER A 203 -5.85 -11.80 2.15
CA SER A 203 -7.06 -12.49 1.67
C SER A 203 -8.34 -11.70 1.90
N ASP A 204 -8.36 -10.92 2.98
CA ASP A 204 -9.56 -10.24 3.48
C ASP A 204 -9.70 -8.83 2.89
N ASN A 205 -8.71 -8.38 2.11
CA ASN A 205 -8.67 -7.06 1.47
C ASN A 205 -8.76 -5.91 2.48
N ILE A 206 -8.27 -6.13 3.71
CA ILE A 206 -8.33 -5.13 4.79
C ILE A 206 -7.21 -4.09 4.67
N GLY A 207 -6.17 -4.38 3.87
CA GLY A 207 -5.01 -3.52 3.69
C GLY A 207 -4.79 -3.09 2.25
N CYS A 208 -4.14 -1.95 2.10
CA CYS A 208 -3.55 -1.54 0.84
C CYS A 208 -2.18 -0.93 1.08
N LEU A 209 -1.31 -1.04 0.08
CA LEU A 209 0.05 -0.54 0.11
C LEU A 209 0.25 0.49 -0.99
N LEU A 210 0.99 1.55 -0.67
CA LEU A 210 1.50 2.52 -1.62
C LEU A 210 3.03 2.49 -1.51
N VAL A 211 3.72 2.30 -2.62
CA VAL A 211 5.18 2.32 -2.69
C VAL A 211 5.66 3.43 -3.62
N THR A 212 6.68 4.16 -3.23
CA THR A 212 7.36 5.17 -4.05
C THR A 212 8.88 5.04 -3.91
N PRO A 213 9.67 5.33 -4.96
CA PRO A 213 11.13 5.26 -4.88
C PRO A 213 11.71 6.26 -3.86
N ALA A 214 12.82 5.88 -3.24
CA ALA A 214 13.64 6.74 -2.38
C ALA A 214 15.11 6.71 -2.86
N GLU A 215 15.94 7.65 -2.41
CA GLU A 215 17.37 7.66 -2.74
C GLU A 215 18.08 6.34 -2.35
N SER A 216 17.68 5.76 -1.21
CA SER A 216 18.21 4.51 -0.66
C SER A 216 17.17 3.40 -0.55
N GLY A 217 16.32 3.21 -1.58
CA GLY A 217 15.37 2.10 -1.66
C GLY A 217 13.96 2.57 -1.99
N SER A 218 13.03 2.43 -1.05
CA SER A 218 11.63 2.84 -1.24
C SER A 218 10.95 3.24 0.06
N PHE A 219 9.96 4.14 -0.05
CA PHE A 219 9.00 4.39 1.01
C PHE A 219 7.76 3.54 0.77
N VAL A 220 7.35 2.79 1.80
CA VAL A 220 6.16 1.93 1.75
C VAL A 220 5.18 2.41 2.81
N PHE A 221 4.05 2.91 2.33
CA PHE A 221 2.87 3.21 3.15
C PHE A 221 2.00 1.96 3.18
N THR A 222 1.59 1.54 4.36
CA THR A 222 0.62 0.46 4.57
C THR A 222 -0.56 1.03 5.32
N LEU A 223 -1.74 1.04 4.69
CA LEU A 223 -2.99 1.47 5.32
C LEU A 223 -3.85 0.24 5.56
N ARG A 224 -4.35 0.09 6.79
CA ARG A 224 -5.24 -1.01 7.17
C ARG A 224 -6.49 -0.45 7.83
N ASN A 225 -7.65 -0.89 7.35
CA ASN A 225 -8.90 -0.51 7.97
C ASN A 225 -9.06 -1.22 9.32
N SER A 226 -9.42 -0.48 10.36
CA SER A 226 -9.74 -1.05 11.67
C SER A 226 -11.13 -1.70 11.70
N GLN A 227 -11.98 -1.39 10.71
CA GLN A 227 -13.34 -1.90 10.58
C GLN A 227 -13.54 -2.56 9.20
N PRO A 228 -14.25 -3.70 9.11
CA PRO A 228 -14.45 -4.40 7.84
C PRO A 228 -15.33 -3.62 6.85
N ASP A 229 -16.22 -2.76 7.35
CA ASP A 229 -17.15 -1.95 6.55
C ASP A 229 -16.61 -0.53 6.26
N GLY A 230 -15.30 -0.31 6.43
CA GLY A 230 -14.66 0.98 6.15
C GLY A 230 -14.60 1.33 4.66
N GLU A 231 -14.12 2.54 4.36
CA GLU A 231 -13.76 2.94 2.99
C GLU A 231 -12.80 1.91 2.36
N ASP A 232 -12.82 1.72 1.04
CA ASP A 232 -11.82 0.88 0.37
C ASP A 232 -10.40 1.35 0.72
N ALA A 233 -9.58 0.46 1.32
CA ALA A 233 -8.24 0.81 1.79
C ALA A 233 -7.33 1.36 0.68
N CYS A 234 -7.54 0.96 -0.59
CA CYS A 234 -6.75 1.47 -1.70
C CYS A 234 -7.19 2.86 -2.17
N LEU A 235 -8.45 3.24 -1.99
CA LEU A 235 -8.90 4.62 -2.16
C LEU A 235 -8.38 5.50 -1.02
N ALA A 236 -8.49 5.03 0.22
CA ALA A 236 -8.00 5.75 1.39
C ALA A 236 -6.49 6.01 1.29
N ILE A 237 -5.68 5.01 0.91
CA ILE A 237 -4.22 5.18 0.82
C ILE A 237 -3.79 6.09 -0.32
N GLN A 238 -4.53 6.16 -1.43
CA GLN A 238 -4.24 7.13 -2.49
C GLN A 238 -4.44 8.56 -1.99
N ARG A 239 -5.50 8.81 -1.23
CA ARG A 239 -5.79 10.12 -0.62
C ARG A 239 -4.75 10.48 0.44
N VAL A 240 -4.51 9.59 1.40
CA VAL A 240 -3.61 9.84 2.53
C VAL A 240 -2.15 9.85 2.07
N GLY A 241 -1.71 8.80 1.38
CA GLY A 241 -0.34 8.69 0.87
C GLY A 241 -0.01 9.78 -0.13
N GLY A 242 -0.92 10.10 -1.06
CA GLY A 242 -0.74 11.20 -2.01
C GLY A 242 -0.54 12.57 -1.34
N GLY A 243 -1.25 12.82 -0.23
CA GLY A 243 -1.06 14.03 0.58
C GLY A 243 0.30 14.10 1.29
N LEU A 244 0.87 12.94 1.67
CA LEU A 244 2.16 12.83 2.36
C LEU A 244 3.36 12.74 1.42
N LEU A 245 3.18 12.47 0.12
CA LEU A 245 4.29 12.34 -0.84
C LEU A 245 5.17 13.61 -0.91
N ASN A 246 4.61 14.78 -0.66
CA ASN A 246 5.35 16.05 -0.66
C ASN A 246 6.20 16.26 0.61
N SER A 247 5.93 15.48 1.66
CA SER A 247 6.63 15.53 2.94
C SER A 247 7.82 14.56 2.99
N LEU A 248 7.97 13.72 1.95
CA LEU A 248 9.10 12.82 1.78
C LEU A 248 10.30 13.57 1.18
N PRO A 249 11.54 13.18 1.55
CA PRO A 249 12.75 13.75 0.96
C PRO A 249 12.82 13.54 -0.57
#